data_AF-A0A815RFM9-F1
#
_entry.id   AF-A0A815RFM9-F1
#
_cell.length_a   1.000
_cell.length_b   1.000
_cell.length_c   1.000
_cell.angle_alpha   90.00
_cell.angle_beta   90.00
_cell.angle_gamma   90.00
#
_symmetry.space_group_name_H-M   'P 1'
#
loop_
_entity.id
_entity.type
_entity.pdbx_description
1 polymer ?
#
loop_
_entity_poly.entity_id
_entity_poly.type
_entity_poly.pdbx_seq_one_letter_code
_entity_poly.pdbx_strand_id
1 'polypeptide(L)'
;MHVIFTYLPENVRVEEQAFGRTARNGAQETGQYILLVDKSVYEEMYELNQYTNTQRKIKLEELADVIMEREKILRDNEEAARLSGLKQRNILRLEVEEELFTKFNHFKNKISEEIFKPLFINRSEKSREKFVEAFENILKNRWTFWLDKAKEKIDAIETLQQKFYPLNEFNSSFIDEFRNLLEKLSFDDLLRKFINQLEEAIHIEKVCLSENEIEWAKLHFKKGILYGDISSFSHIVLAYCIINSKDEKNTKKESRRELKKAIYSLEAIKRNLMSNLKIAEFLSQTATADVSKKVSSRENFYQDQISGKLEVIGLHLHYLKNAVGETIEPFDFILHPKDEQNLTKEDYEKGEKLFTLLVQHEIIQDDLDPSIADELINLLNRKDQIEKKDFEDIAWYNEQLWKILNIKNFEHVFILDKHRLEEELSEKYENIWKDLEKQISR
;
A
#
# COMPACT_ATOMS: atom_id res chain seq x y z
N MET A 1 29.30 -39.04 -13.52
CA MET A 1 28.33 -38.05 -14.03
C MET A 1 28.82 -37.59 -15.40
N HIS A 2 27.95 -37.57 -16.40
CA HIS A 2 28.25 -37.03 -17.73
C HIS A 2 27.46 -35.73 -17.94
N VAL A 3 28.06 -34.74 -18.58
CA VAL A 3 27.41 -33.47 -18.92
C VAL A 3 27.55 -33.28 -20.42
N ILE A 4 26.40 -33.13 -21.09
CA ILE A 4 26.35 -32.94 -22.52
C ILE A 4 25.59 -31.64 -22.77
N PHE A 5 26.26 -30.69 -23.41
CA PHE A 5 25.64 -29.47 -23.91
C PHE A 5 25.22 -29.67 -25.36
N THR A 6 23.93 -29.52 -25.65
CA THR A 6 23.40 -29.56 -27.03
C THR A 6 23.38 -28.19 -27.71
N TYR A 7 23.95 -27.18 -27.06
CA TYR A 7 24.03 -25.79 -27.49
C TYR A 7 25.20 -25.11 -26.76
N LEU A 8 25.68 -23.98 -27.27
CA LEU A 8 26.65 -23.15 -26.55
C LEU A 8 25.87 -22.19 -25.65
N PRO A 9 26.00 -22.25 -24.31
CA PRO A 9 25.30 -21.33 -23.42
C PRO A 9 25.77 -19.89 -23.63
N GLU A 10 24.83 -18.94 -23.65
CA GLU A 10 25.13 -17.50 -23.76
C GLU A 10 26.01 -16.99 -22.61
N ASN A 11 25.83 -17.56 -21.41
CA ASN A 11 26.59 -17.20 -20.21
C ASN A 11 27.63 -18.28 -19.89
N VAL A 12 28.91 -17.90 -19.96
CA VAL A 12 30.07 -18.77 -19.65
C VAL A 12 29.98 -19.42 -18.27
N ARG A 13 29.33 -18.79 -17.29
CA ARG A 13 29.16 -19.36 -15.95
C ARG A 13 28.33 -20.64 -15.95
N VAL A 14 27.38 -20.78 -16.86
CA VAL A 14 26.57 -22.00 -17.00
C VAL A 14 27.45 -23.15 -17.48
N GLU A 15 28.32 -22.88 -18.46
CA GLU A 15 29.35 -23.80 -18.94
C GLU A 15 30.31 -24.21 -17.80
N GLU A 16 30.91 -23.24 -17.10
CA GLU A 16 31.85 -23.48 -16.00
C GLU A 16 31.23 -24.27 -14.85
N GLN A 17 29.97 -23.98 -14.49
CA GLN A 17 29.28 -24.70 -13.43
C GLN A 17 28.96 -26.14 -13.83
N ALA A 18 28.52 -26.36 -15.07
CA ALA A 18 28.19 -27.68 -15.56
C ALA A 18 29.45 -28.54 -15.70
N PHE A 19 30.53 -28.02 -16.30
CA PHE A 19 31.80 -28.73 -16.39
C PHE A 19 32.53 -28.84 -15.05
N GLY A 20 32.34 -27.88 -14.14
CA GLY A 20 32.81 -27.97 -12.77
C GLY A 20 32.19 -29.15 -12.00
N ARG A 21 30.96 -29.56 -12.34
CA ARG A 21 30.34 -30.77 -11.77
C ARG A 21 31.01 -32.06 -12.28
N THR A 22 31.34 -32.13 -13.57
CA THR A 22 32.10 -33.26 -14.13
C THR A 22 33.53 -33.31 -13.61
N ALA A 23 34.17 -32.16 -13.39
CA ALA A 23 35.54 -32.11 -12.87
C ALA A 23 35.64 -32.58 -11.40
N ARG A 24 34.58 -32.41 -10.59
CA ARG A 24 34.56 -32.81 -9.18
C ARG A 24 34.12 -34.26 -8.96
N ASN A 25 33.10 -34.72 -9.69
CA ASN A 25 32.41 -35.99 -9.43
C ASN A 25 32.23 -36.86 -10.69
N GLY A 26 32.87 -36.51 -11.81
CA GLY A 26 32.85 -37.24 -13.07
C GLY A 26 34.19 -37.89 -13.38
N ALA A 27 34.21 -38.77 -14.38
CA ALA A 27 35.47 -39.19 -14.97
C ALA A 27 36.05 -38.03 -15.80
N GLN A 28 37.38 -37.97 -15.91
CA GLN A 28 38.06 -37.01 -16.77
C GLN A 28 37.47 -37.08 -18.18
N GLU A 29 37.29 -35.93 -18.85
CA GLU A 29 36.79 -35.84 -20.24
C GLU A 29 35.32 -36.27 -20.47
N THR A 30 34.50 -36.31 -19.42
CA THR A 30 33.06 -36.64 -19.56
C THR A 30 32.14 -35.48 -19.90
N GLY A 31 32.68 -34.26 -20.02
CA GLY A 31 31.98 -33.08 -20.51
C GLY A 31 32.06 -33.00 -22.04
N GLN A 32 30.92 -32.93 -22.71
CA GLN A 32 30.88 -32.92 -24.17
C GLN A 32 29.96 -31.84 -24.72
N TYR A 33 30.31 -31.31 -25.89
CA TYR A 33 29.45 -30.47 -26.71
C TYR A 33 28.89 -31.26 -27.89
N ILE A 34 27.61 -31.00 -28.19
CA ILE A 34 26.94 -31.40 -29.43
C ILE A 34 26.33 -30.13 -30.00
N LEU A 35 27.06 -29.46 -30.88
CA LEU A 35 26.59 -28.24 -31.52
C LEU A 35 25.96 -28.55 -32.87
N LEU A 36 24.79 -27.95 -33.11
CA LEU A 36 24.22 -27.88 -34.45
C LEU A 36 24.79 -26.65 -35.15
N VAL A 37 25.62 -26.88 -36.16
CA VAL A 37 26.31 -25.81 -36.91
C VAL A 37 25.79 -25.74 -38.34
N ASP A 38 25.63 -24.52 -38.84
CA ASP A 38 25.22 -24.30 -40.22
C ASP A 38 26.41 -24.58 -41.16
N LYS A 39 26.24 -25.57 -42.04
CA LYS A 39 27.28 -25.96 -43.01
C LYS A 39 27.65 -24.83 -43.95
N SER A 40 26.75 -23.87 -44.21
CA SER A 40 27.05 -22.72 -45.06
C SER A 40 28.04 -21.73 -44.43
N VAL A 41 28.19 -21.76 -43.10
CA VAL A 41 29.12 -20.90 -42.35
C VAL A 41 30.52 -21.53 -42.22
N TYR A 42 30.58 -22.86 -42.36
CA TYR A 42 31.77 -23.69 -42.18
C TYR A 42 32.04 -24.53 -43.44
N GLU A 43 32.51 -23.86 -44.49
CA GLU A 43 32.75 -24.47 -45.81
C GLU A 43 33.71 -25.67 -45.76
N GLU A 44 34.62 -25.69 -44.77
CA GLU A 44 35.56 -26.78 -44.53
C GLU A 44 34.86 -28.13 -44.25
N MET A 45 33.60 -28.09 -43.78
CA MET A 45 32.79 -29.29 -43.60
C MET A 45 32.45 -30.01 -44.91
N TYR A 46 32.40 -29.30 -46.05
CA TYR A 46 32.11 -29.89 -47.36
C TYR A 46 33.31 -30.68 -47.91
N GLU A 47 34.52 -30.27 -47.57
CA GLU A 47 35.76 -30.92 -48.01
C GLU A 47 35.97 -32.29 -47.36
N LEU A 48 35.31 -32.53 -46.21
CA LEU A 48 35.40 -33.79 -45.46
C LEU A 48 34.94 -35.02 -46.26
N ASN A 49 34.10 -34.84 -47.28
CA ASN A 49 33.62 -35.94 -48.14
C ASN A 49 34.71 -36.53 -49.05
N GLN A 50 35.86 -35.85 -49.19
CA GLN A 50 36.97 -36.31 -50.04
C GLN A 50 37.94 -37.26 -49.33
N TYR A 51 37.80 -37.43 -48.01
CA TYR A 51 38.72 -38.22 -47.19
C TYR A 51 38.20 -39.64 -46.93
N THR A 52 39.12 -40.59 -46.71
CA THR A 52 38.77 -41.93 -46.23
C THR A 52 38.15 -41.87 -44.82
N ASN A 53 37.39 -42.89 -44.42
CA ASN A 53 36.70 -42.90 -43.11
C ASN A 53 37.62 -42.56 -41.92
N THR A 54 38.84 -43.08 -41.90
CA THR A 54 39.81 -42.82 -40.82
C THR A 54 40.32 -41.37 -40.85
N GLN A 55 40.66 -40.86 -42.04
CA GLN A 55 41.13 -39.47 -42.22
C GLN A 55 40.01 -38.46 -41.95
N ARG A 56 38.78 -38.79 -42.35
CA ARG A 56 37.59 -37.98 -42.10
C ARG A 56 37.33 -37.82 -40.62
N LYS A 57 37.51 -38.89 -39.82
CA LYS A 57 37.34 -38.83 -38.36
C LYS A 57 38.35 -37.85 -37.73
N ILE A 58 39.63 -37.98 -38.08
CA ILE A 58 40.70 -37.10 -37.56
C ILE A 58 40.42 -35.64 -37.93
N LYS A 59 40.10 -35.36 -39.19
CA LYS A 59 39.79 -34.00 -39.65
C LYS A 59 38.51 -33.43 -39.05
N LEU A 60 37.53 -34.28 -38.74
CA LEU A 60 36.30 -33.85 -38.08
C LEU A 60 36.57 -33.44 -36.63
N GLU A 61 37.45 -34.13 -35.92
CA GLU A 61 37.88 -33.76 -34.56
C GLU A 61 38.62 -32.42 -34.58
N GLU A 62 39.60 -32.25 -35.48
CA GLU A 62 40.32 -30.98 -35.66
C GLU A 62 39.36 -29.82 -36.01
N LEU A 63 38.40 -30.06 -36.90
CA LEU A 63 37.42 -29.05 -37.30
C LEU A 63 36.45 -28.73 -36.17
N ALA A 64 36.06 -29.70 -35.36
CA ALA A 64 35.17 -29.48 -34.22
C ALA A 64 35.81 -28.52 -33.19
N ASP A 65 37.11 -28.66 -32.92
CA ASP A 65 37.84 -27.75 -32.04
C ASP A 65 37.87 -26.31 -32.59
N VAL A 66 38.11 -26.17 -33.91
CA VAL A 66 38.10 -24.85 -34.59
C VAL A 66 36.72 -24.20 -34.55
N ILE A 67 35.66 -24.97 -34.81
CA ILE A 67 34.28 -24.49 -34.75
C ILE A 67 33.92 -24.06 -33.32
N MET A 68 34.22 -24.90 -32.32
CA MET A 68 33.97 -24.59 -30.93
C MET A 68 34.67 -23.30 -30.49
N GLU A 69 35.95 -23.13 -30.84
CA GLU A 69 36.70 -21.92 -30.51
C GLU A 69 36.10 -20.68 -31.17
N ARG A 70 35.69 -20.78 -32.45
CA ARG A 70 35.04 -19.67 -33.16
C ARG A 70 33.71 -19.27 -32.54
N GLU A 71 32.84 -20.24 -32.23
CA GLU A 71 31.55 -19.99 -31.58
C GLU A 71 31.73 -19.36 -30.19
N LYS A 72 32.74 -19.80 -29.42
CA LYS A 72 33.10 -19.17 -28.14
C LYS A 72 33.54 -17.72 -28.31
N ILE A 73 34.39 -17.43 -29.30
CA ILE A 73 34.82 -16.06 -29.61
C ILE A 73 33.61 -15.19 -30.01
N LEU A 74 32.70 -15.70 -30.82
CA LEU A 74 31.48 -14.97 -31.22
C LEU A 74 30.62 -14.64 -30.01
N ARG A 75 30.30 -15.64 -29.17
CA ARG A 75 29.58 -15.44 -27.91
C ARG A 75 30.26 -14.40 -27.01
N ASP A 76 31.56 -14.54 -26.79
CA ASP A 76 32.30 -13.66 -25.89
C ASP A 76 32.35 -12.22 -26.41
N ASN A 77 32.42 -12.03 -27.74
CA ASN A 77 32.33 -10.72 -28.38
C ASN A 77 30.93 -10.11 -28.27
N GLU A 78 29.87 -10.90 -28.47
CA GLU A 78 28.49 -10.44 -28.31
C GLU A 78 28.19 -10.04 -26.86
N GLU A 79 28.62 -10.87 -25.91
CA GLU A 79 28.48 -10.58 -24.48
C GLU A 79 29.31 -9.35 -24.08
N ALA A 80 30.55 -9.22 -24.58
CA ALA A 80 31.36 -8.03 -24.37
C ALA A 80 30.70 -6.77 -24.94
N ALA A 81 30.10 -6.85 -26.13
CA ALA A 81 29.35 -5.74 -26.73
C ALA A 81 28.11 -5.38 -25.90
N ARG A 82 27.34 -6.38 -25.44
CA ARG A 82 26.18 -6.19 -24.56
C ARG A 82 26.58 -5.55 -23.24
N LEU A 83 27.62 -6.06 -22.58
CA LEU A 83 28.16 -5.51 -21.34
C LEU A 83 28.72 -4.11 -21.54
N SER A 84 29.36 -3.83 -22.67
CA SER A 84 29.81 -2.49 -23.03
C SER A 84 28.63 -1.53 -23.18
N GLY A 85 27.57 -1.92 -23.89
CA GLY A 85 26.35 -1.12 -24.02
C GLY A 85 25.66 -0.86 -22.69
N LEU A 86 25.57 -1.88 -21.83
CA LEU A 86 25.05 -1.74 -20.47
C LEU A 86 25.91 -0.79 -19.63
N LYS A 87 27.23 -0.92 -19.68
CA LYS A 87 28.14 -0.03 -18.96
C LYS A 87 28.01 1.41 -19.46
N GLN A 88 28.01 1.63 -20.76
CA GLN A 88 27.93 2.98 -21.33
C GLN A 88 26.64 3.71 -20.94
N ARG A 89 25.49 3.04 -20.98
CA ARG A 89 24.20 3.68 -20.65
C ARG A 89 23.92 3.69 -19.15
N ASN A 90 24.06 2.55 -18.47
CA ASN A 90 23.67 2.45 -17.07
C ASN A 90 24.62 3.20 -16.14
N ILE A 91 25.92 3.26 -16.44
CA ILE A 91 26.85 4.03 -15.59
C ILE A 91 26.48 5.51 -15.63
N LEU A 92 26.27 6.07 -16.83
CA LEU A 92 25.88 7.48 -16.97
C LEU A 92 24.56 7.79 -16.27
N ARG A 93 23.58 6.90 -16.41
CA ARG A 93 22.31 7.01 -15.70
C ARG A 93 22.50 6.99 -14.18
N LEU A 94 23.23 6.01 -13.66
CA LEU A 94 23.50 5.87 -12.22
C LEU A 94 24.24 7.08 -11.66
N GLU A 95 25.23 7.61 -12.39
CA GLU A 95 25.93 8.84 -12.01
C GLU A 95 24.96 10.03 -11.88
N VAL A 96 24.00 10.16 -12.80
CA VAL A 96 22.98 11.22 -12.73
C VAL A 96 22.01 11.01 -11.59
N GLU A 97 21.54 9.78 -11.36
CA GLU A 97 20.67 9.45 -10.24
C GLU A 97 21.36 9.73 -8.89
N GLU A 98 22.64 9.38 -8.75
CA GLU A 98 23.46 9.67 -7.57
C GLU A 98 23.69 11.18 -7.38
N GLU A 99 23.97 11.92 -8.45
CA GLU A 99 24.14 13.37 -8.39
C GLU A 99 22.82 14.07 -8.02
N LEU A 100 21.69 13.64 -8.58
CA LEU A 100 20.36 14.12 -8.22
C LEU A 100 20.04 13.84 -6.75
N PHE A 101 20.31 12.63 -6.26
CA PHE A 101 20.10 12.26 -4.87
C PHE A 101 20.97 13.10 -3.92
N THR A 102 22.24 13.31 -4.28
CA THR A 102 23.18 14.13 -3.51
C THR A 102 22.70 15.58 -3.44
N LYS A 103 22.30 16.16 -4.58
CA LYS A 103 21.74 17.52 -4.63
C LYS A 103 20.45 17.65 -3.83
N PHE A 104 19.55 16.66 -3.94
CA PHE A 104 18.30 16.64 -3.18
C PHE A 104 18.57 16.59 -1.67
N ASN A 105 19.44 15.69 -1.21
CA ASN A 105 19.78 15.60 0.22
C ASN A 105 20.43 16.88 0.74
N HIS A 106 21.35 17.47 -0.04
CA HIS A 106 21.94 18.75 0.32
C HIS A 106 20.87 19.84 0.46
N PHE A 107 19.96 19.93 -0.51
CA PHE A 107 18.86 20.88 -0.50
C PHE A 107 17.88 20.67 0.67
N LYS A 108 17.44 19.42 0.89
CA LYS A 108 16.57 19.02 2.00
C LYS A 108 17.19 19.39 3.35
N ASN A 109 18.45 19.02 3.58
CA ASN A 109 19.14 19.32 4.83
C ASN A 109 19.29 20.84 5.02
N LYS A 110 19.64 21.57 3.95
CA LYS A 110 19.73 23.03 3.98
C LYS A 110 18.40 23.68 4.36
N ILE A 111 17.29 23.29 3.72
CA ILE A 111 15.95 23.81 4.05
C ILE A 111 15.53 23.43 5.47
N SER A 112 15.81 22.20 5.88
CA SER A 112 15.48 21.72 7.22
C SER A 112 16.12 22.59 8.31
N GLU A 113 17.42 22.87 8.17
CA GLU A 113 18.17 23.69 9.13
C GLU A 113 17.86 25.20 9.02
N GLU A 114 17.80 25.76 7.80
CA GLU A 114 17.70 27.21 7.60
C GLU A 114 16.26 27.72 7.67
N ILE A 115 15.27 26.87 7.43
CA ILE A 115 13.87 27.27 7.26
C ILE A 115 12.97 26.50 8.23
N PHE A 116 12.88 25.18 8.13
CA PHE A 116 11.89 24.42 8.91
C PHE A 116 12.16 24.50 10.43
N LYS A 117 13.39 24.29 10.88
CA LYS A 117 13.72 24.39 12.32
C LYS A 117 13.44 25.79 12.91
N PRO A 118 13.89 26.90 12.28
CA PRO A 118 13.55 28.25 12.75
C PRO A 118 12.04 28.53 12.76
N LEU A 119 11.29 28.01 11.79
CA LEU A 119 9.84 28.19 11.71
C LEU A 119 9.11 27.70 12.97
N PHE A 120 9.62 26.64 13.60
CA PHE A 120 9.01 26.01 14.77
C PHE A 120 9.78 26.29 16.07
N ILE A 121 10.59 27.36 16.12
CA ILE A 121 11.45 27.68 17.28
C ILE A 121 10.67 27.91 18.58
N ASN A 122 9.42 28.36 18.48
CA ASN A 122 8.55 28.63 19.63
C ASN A 122 7.90 27.36 20.22
N ARG A 123 8.19 26.18 19.67
CA ARG A 123 7.61 24.90 20.09
C ARG A 123 8.59 24.11 20.94
N SER A 124 8.07 23.11 21.66
CA SER A 124 8.94 22.16 22.36
C SER A 124 9.86 21.45 21.35
N GLU A 125 11.05 21.04 21.79
CA GLU A 125 12.02 20.38 20.92
C GLU A 125 11.44 19.15 20.22
N LYS A 126 10.74 18.30 20.98
CA LYS A 126 10.05 17.10 20.45
C LYS A 126 8.96 17.46 19.43
N SER A 127 8.18 18.52 19.70
CA SER A 127 7.14 18.99 18.77
C SER A 127 7.78 19.49 17.48
N ARG A 128 8.79 20.35 17.60
CA ARG A 128 9.57 20.89 16.48
C ARG A 128 10.13 19.78 15.60
N GLU A 129 10.72 18.75 16.18
CA GLU A 129 11.25 17.61 15.42
C GLU A 129 10.17 16.91 14.59
N LYS A 130 8.99 16.64 15.17
CA LYS A 130 7.88 16.03 14.42
C LYS A 130 7.38 16.88 13.26
N PHE A 131 7.29 18.21 13.46
CA PHE A 131 6.89 19.12 12.39
C PHE A 131 7.95 19.16 11.28
N VAL A 132 9.23 19.28 11.65
CA VAL A 132 10.33 19.24 10.68
C VAL A 132 10.31 17.93 9.88
N GLU A 133 10.15 16.79 10.56
CA GLU A 133 10.02 15.48 9.92
C GLU A 133 8.83 15.42 8.94
N ALA A 134 7.67 15.93 9.34
CA ALA A 134 6.50 15.96 8.47
C ALA A 134 6.74 16.79 7.19
N PHE A 135 7.37 17.95 7.31
CA PHE A 135 7.72 18.78 6.15
C PHE A 135 8.81 18.16 5.28
N GLU A 136 9.79 17.48 5.89
CA GLU A 136 10.77 16.71 5.13
C GLU A 136 10.13 15.56 4.35
N ASN A 137 9.13 14.88 4.93
CA ASN A 137 8.40 13.82 4.26
C ASN A 137 7.60 14.36 3.07
N ILE A 138 6.98 15.53 3.21
CA ILE A 138 6.32 16.23 2.08
C ILE A 138 7.34 16.54 0.98
N LEU A 139 8.51 17.07 1.34
CA LEU A 139 9.56 17.38 0.38
C LEU A 139 10.08 16.12 -0.34
N LYS A 140 10.20 14.99 0.37
CA LYS A 140 10.53 13.68 -0.21
C LYS A 140 9.47 13.23 -1.20
N ASN A 141 8.19 13.28 -0.83
CA ASN A 141 7.09 12.88 -1.71
C ASN A 141 7.10 13.70 -3.02
N ARG A 142 7.28 15.01 -2.91
CA ARG A 142 7.36 15.88 -4.09
C ARG A 142 8.59 15.59 -4.95
N TRP A 143 9.72 15.25 -4.35
CA TRP A 143 10.89 14.80 -5.09
C TRP A 143 10.63 13.47 -5.81
N THR A 144 9.94 12.52 -5.18
CA THR A 144 9.50 11.27 -5.83
C THR A 144 8.62 11.56 -7.05
N PHE A 145 7.61 12.43 -6.92
CA PHE A 145 6.77 12.80 -8.06
C PHE A 145 7.55 13.53 -9.17
N TRP A 146 8.55 14.33 -8.80
CA TRP A 146 9.44 14.96 -9.77
C TRP A 146 10.28 13.91 -10.50
N LEU A 147 10.84 12.93 -9.79
CA LEU A 147 11.60 11.83 -10.37
C LEU A 147 10.76 11.02 -11.36
N ASP A 148 9.49 10.71 -11.01
CA ASP A 148 8.58 10.00 -11.90
C ASP A 148 8.37 10.75 -13.22
N LYS A 149 8.22 12.09 -13.16
CA LYS A 149 8.11 12.94 -14.35
C LYS A 149 9.43 13.03 -15.14
N ALA A 150 10.57 13.00 -14.46
CA ALA A 150 11.89 13.08 -15.07
C ALA A 150 12.40 11.73 -15.59
N LYS A 151 11.75 10.62 -15.24
CA LYS A 151 12.22 9.26 -15.51
C LYS A 151 12.56 9.00 -16.97
N GLU A 152 11.68 9.38 -17.90
CA GLU A 152 11.92 9.17 -19.33
C GLU A 152 13.17 9.92 -19.82
N LYS A 153 13.42 11.12 -19.29
CA LYS A 153 14.60 11.94 -19.61
C LYS A 153 15.88 11.36 -19.04
N ILE A 154 15.81 10.77 -17.85
CA ILE A 154 16.92 10.07 -17.18
C ILE A 154 17.23 8.76 -17.92
N ASP A 155 16.20 8.01 -18.32
CA ASP A 155 16.33 6.76 -19.08
C ASP A 155 16.91 6.98 -20.49
N ALA A 156 16.67 8.15 -21.08
CA ALA A 156 17.16 8.52 -22.42
C ALA A 156 18.62 9.04 -22.46
N ILE A 157 19.37 8.96 -21.36
CA ILE A 157 20.76 9.43 -21.30
C ILE A 157 21.69 8.41 -21.97
N GLU A 158 22.31 8.84 -23.06
CA GLU A 158 23.30 8.03 -23.78
C GLU A 158 24.69 8.70 -23.80
N THR A 159 24.76 10.00 -23.49
CA THR A 159 25.99 10.80 -23.58
C THR A 159 26.23 11.67 -22.35
N LEU A 160 27.50 11.99 -22.09
CA LEU A 160 27.92 12.88 -21.01
C LEU A 160 27.31 14.29 -21.09
N GLN A 161 26.90 14.76 -22.27
CA GLN A 161 26.30 16.08 -22.43
C GLN A 161 24.82 16.08 -22.04
N GLN A 162 24.10 14.99 -22.33
CA GLN A 162 22.70 14.83 -21.95
C GLN A 162 22.49 14.80 -20.43
N LYS A 163 23.52 14.39 -19.67
CA LYS A 163 23.50 14.34 -18.20
C LYS A 163 23.11 15.68 -17.56
N PHE A 164 23.49 16.80 -18.18
CA PHE A 164 23.23 18.13 -17.62
C PHE A 164 21.77 18.55 -17.71
N TYR A 165 20.98 17.95 -18.61
CA TYR A 165 19.59 18.33 -18.81
C TYR A 165 18.71 18.04 -17.56
N PRO A 166 18.60 16.80 -17.07
CA PRO A 166 17.81 16.53 -15.86
C PRO A 166 18.37 17.22 -14.61
N LEU A 167 19.69 17.43 -14.54
CA LEU A 167 20.32 18.16 -13.43
C LEU A 167 19.93 19.65 -13.42
N ASN A 168 19.92 20.30 -14.58
CA ASN A 168 19.52 21.71 -14.71
C ASN A 168 18.01 21.87 -14.54
N GLU A 169 17.22 20.91 -15.04
CA GLU A 169 15.78 20.85 -14.80
C GLU A 169 15.49 20.69 -13.31
N PHE A 170 16.22 19.82 -12.59
CA PHE A 170 16.07 19.70 -11.14
C PHE A 170 16.33 21.03 -10.41
N ASN A 171 17.42 21.71 -10.76
CA ASN A 171 17.73 23.01 -10.17
C ASN A 171 16.63 24.05 -10.45
N SER A 172 16.22 24.19 -11.71
CA SER A 172 15.30 25.25 -12.13
C SER A 172 13.83 24.96 -11.77
N SER A 173 13.36 23.73 -11.98
CA SER A 173 11.95 23.36 -11.78
C SER A 173 11.64 22.88 -10.38
N PHE A 174 12.61 22.32 -9.65
CA PHE A 174 12.38 21.83 -8.30
C PHE A 174 12.99 22.76 -7.26
N ILE A 175 14.32 22.93 -7.25
CA ILE A 175 15.00 23.72 -6.20
C ILE A 175 14.55 25.18 -6.23
N ASP A 176 14.60 25.83 -7.39
CA ASP A 176 14.29 27.25 -7.50
C ASP A 176 12.79 27.53 -7.30
N GLU A 177 11.90 26.65 -7.76
CA GLU A 177 10.47 26.74 -7.47
C GLU A 177 10.23 26.72 -5.95
N PHE A 178 10.82 25.77 -5.24
CA PHE A 178 10.68 25.66 -3.80
C PHE A 178 11.32 26.82 -3.05
N ARG A 179 12.51 27.29 -3.44
CA ARG A 179 13.12 28.49 -2.84
C ARG A 179 12.24 29.71 -3.03
N ASN A 180 11.71 29.92 -4.23
CA ASN A 180 10.80 31.01 -4.52
C ASN A 180 9.54 30.95 -3.67
N LEU A 181 9.01 29.74 -3.43
CA LEU A 181 7.89 29.52 -2.49
C LEU A 181 8.31 29.87 -1.06
N LEU A 182 9.49 29.45 -0.61
CA LEU A 182 9.93 29.66 0.77
C LEU A 182 10.29 31.12 1.08
N GLU A 183 10.90 31.84 0.14
CA GLU A 183 11.36 33.22 0.36
C GLU A 183 10.24 34.27 0.29
N LYS A 184 9.20 34.02 -0.53
CA LYS A 184 8.19 35.03 -0.85
C LYS A 184 6.90 34.93 -0.03
N LEU A 185 6.72 33.84 0.71
CA LEU A 185 5.45 33.53 1.36
C LEU A 185 5.54 33.78 2.86
N SER A 186 4.46 34.35 3.40
CA SER A 186 4.23 34.29 4.84
C SER A 186 4.12 32.82 5.27
N PHE A 187 4.32 32.51 6.55
CA PHE A 187 4.18 31.13 7.03
C PHE A 187 2.81 30.51 6.68
N ASP A 188 1.74 31.28 6.83
CA ASP A 188 0.39 30.85 6.47
C ASP A 188 0.24 30.58 4.96
N ASP A 189 0.89 31.39 4.12
CA ASP A 189 0.89 31.19 2.67
C ASP A 189 1.79 30.03 2.25
N LEU A 190 2.90 29.82 2.96
CA LEU A 190 3.78 28.68 2.79
C LEU A 190 2.96 27.41 2.98
N LEU A 191 2.31 27.27 4.12
CA LEU A 191 1.44 26.13 4.40
C LEU A 191 0.34 25.96 3.35
N ARG A 192 -0.27 27.06 2.88
CA ARG A 192 -1.32 27.00 1.84
C ARG A 192 -0.81 26.46 0.50
N LYS A 193 0.41 26.82 0.11
CA LYS A 193 0.99 26.46 -1.20
C LYS A 193 1.85 25.18 -1.15
N PHE A 194 2.45 24.93 0.00
CA PHE A 194 3.31 23.78 0.27
C PHE A 194 2.51 22.52 0.60
N ILE A 195 1.29 22.68 1.11
CA ILE A 195 0.34 21.59 1.29
C ILE A 195 -0.68 21.70 0.16
N ASN A 196 -0.35 21.13 -1.00
CA ASN A 196 -1.23 21.16 -2.17
C ASN A 196 -1.86 19.80 -2.46
N GLN A 197 -1.41 18.75 -1.78
CA GLN A 197 -2.01 17.43 -1.82
C GLN A 197 -2.68 17.12 -0.48
N LEU A 198 -3.71 16.29 -0.54
CA LEU A 198 -4.48 15.90 0.63
C LEU A 198 -3.63 15.11 1.63
N GLU A 199 -2.81 14.18 1.12
CA GLU A 199 -1.98 13.30 1.92
C GLU A 199 -0.97 14.09 2.76
N GLU A 200 -0.43 15.17 2.17
CA GLU A 200 0.44 16.14 2.86
C GLU A 200 -0.30 16.85 4.00
N ALA A 201 -1.56 17.24 3.76
CA ALA A 201 -2.40 17.90 4.76
C ALA A 201 -2.68 16.98 5.94
N ILE A 202 -3.12 15.75 5.67
CA ILE A 202 -3.41 14.72 6.68
C ILE A 202 -2.18 14.44 7.54
N HIS A 203 -0.98 14.42 6.96
CA HIS A 203 0.24 14.16 7.73
C HIS A 203 0.54 15.29 8.72
N ILE A 204 0.50 16.55 8.28
CA ILE A 204 0.70 17.72 9.16
C ILE A 204 -0.41 17.78 10.21
N GLU A 205 -1.65 17.52 9.83
CA GLU A 205 -2.80 17.49 10.73
C GLU A 205 -2.63 16.48 11.85
N LYS A 206 -2.14 15.27 11.56
CA LYS A 206 -1.83 14.26 12.58
C LYS A 206 -0.78 14.75 13.57
N VAL A 207 0.22 15.48 13.10
CA VAL A 207 1.23 16.09 13.98
C VAL A 207 0.58 17.15 14.86
N CYS A 208 -0.21 18.07 14.28
CA CYS A 208 -0.96 19.10 15.03
C CYS A 208 -1.83 18.50 16.14
N LEU A 209 -2.60 17.45 15.84
CA LEU A 209 -3.41 16.75 16.84
C LEU A 209 -2.56 16.14 17.95
N SER A 210 -1.43 15.52 17.60
CA SER A 210 -0.54 14.88 18.57
C SER A 210 0.13 15.86 19.53
N GLU A 211 0.22 17.13 19.11
CA GLU A 211 0.82 18.23 19.87
C GLU A 211 -0.24 19.15 20.49
N ASN A 212 -1.51 18.74 20.46
CA ASN A 212 -2.67 19.47 20.99
C ASN A 212 -2.86 20.88 20.38
N GLU A 213 -2.44 21.07 19.12
CA GLU A 213 -2.59 22.32 18.39
C GLU A 213 -3.90 22.34 17.61
N ILE A 214 -5.00 22.38 18.36
CA ILE A 214 -6.35 22.17 17.86
C ILE A 214 -6.77 23.21 16.81
N GLU A 215 -6.46 24.50 17.03
CA GLU A 215 -6.81 25.56 16.06
C GLU A 215 -6.08 25.41 14.73
N TRP A 216 -4.85 24.92 14.79
CA TRP A 216 -4.05 24.64 13.60
C TRP A 216 -4.62 23.44 12.84
N ALA A 217 -4.87 22.33 13.54
CA ALA A 217 -5.55 21.18 12.95
C ALA A 217 -6.88 21.58 12.30
N LYS A 218 -7.72 22.35 13.01
CA LYS A 218 -9.01 22.87 12.51
C LYS A 218 -8.86 23.66 11.20
N LEU A 219 -7.88 24.56 11.11
CA LEU A 219 -7.62 25.34 9.90
C LEU A 219 -7.22 24.45 8.72
N HIS A 220 -6.38 23.45 8.96
CA HIS A 220 -5.90 22.53 7.93
C HIS A 220 -7.00 21.61 7.42
N PHE A 221 -7.79 20.99 8.30
CA PHE A 221 -8.91 20.14 7.90
C PHE A 221 -9.96 20.92 7.09
N LYS A 222 -10.24 22.18 7.46
CA LYS A 222 -11.13 23.04 6.67
C LYS A 222 -10.61 23.27 5.25
N LYS A 223 -9.28 23.37 5.06
CA LYS A 223 -8.67 23.49 3.72
C LYS A 223 -8.69 22.17 2.96
N GLY A 224 -8.38 21.05 3.62
CA GLY A 224 -8.47 19.71 3.03
C GLY A 224 -9.85 19.50 2.38
N ILE A 225 -10.91 19.79 3.14
CA ILE A 225 -12.31 19.73 2.66
C ILE A 225 -12.53 20.62 1.41
N LEU A 226 -11.95 21.82 1.36
CA LEU A 226 -12.09 22.73 0.21
C LEU A 226 -11.38 22.23 -1.05
N TYR A 227 -10.30 21.45 -0.91
CA TYR A 227 -9.59 20.84 -2.04
C TYR A 227 -10.35 19.67 -2.67
N GLY A 228 -11.61 19.45 -2.28
CA GLY A 228 -12.41 18.34 -2.75
C GLY A 228 -12.01 17.03 -2.07
N ASP A 229 -11.28 17.10 -0.95
CA ASP A 229 -11.22 15.96 -0.06
C ASP A 229 -12.59 15.77 0.58
N ILE A 230 -13.36 14.89 -0.04
CA ILE A 230 -14.63 14.42 0.48
C ILE A 230 -14.37 13.36 1.55
N SER A 231 -13.13 13.12 2.01
CA SER A 231 -12.92 12.11 3.05
C SER A 231 -13.76 12.48 4.27
N SER A 232 -14.61 11.52 4.63
CA SER A 232 -15.33 11.54 5.89
C SER A 232 -14.38 11.77 7.06
N PHE A 233 -13.14 11.28 6.95
CA PHE A 233 -12.08 11.50 7.90
C PHE A 233 -11.84 12.98 8.21
N SER A 234 -11.68 13.84 7.20
CA SER A 234 -11.43 15.27 7.41
C SER A 234 -12.56 15.94 8.19
N HIS A 235 -13.82 15.56 7.92
CA HIS A 235 -14.98 16.05 8.67
C HIS A 235 -15.04 15.51 10.11
N ILE A 236 -14.69 14.24 10.34
CA ILE A 236 -14.64 13.64 11.68
C ILE A 236 -13.62 14.35 12.54
N VAL A 237 -12.41 14.55 12.02
CA VAL A 237 -11.35 15.18 12.80
C VAL A 237 -11.63 16.67 12.99
N LEU A 238 -12.24 17.33 12.00
CA LEU A 238 -12.71 18.70 12.18
C LEU A 238 -13.74 18.80 13.32
N ALA A 239 -14.68 17.85 13.40
CA ALA A 239 -15.63 17.79 14.51
C ALA A 239 -14.92 17.59 15.86
N TYR A 240 -13.93 16.69 15.92
CA TYR A 240 -13.07 16.52 17.11
C TYR A 240 -12.36 17.82 17.50
N CYS A 241 -11.78 18.52 16.52
CA CYS A 241 -11.10 19.80 16.77
C CYS A 241 -12.08 20.86 17.28
N ILE A 242 -13.31 20.91 16.74
CA ILE A 242 -14.34 21.84 17.20
C ILE A 242 -14.72 21.53 18.66
N ILE A 243 -14.92 20.25 19.02
CA ILE A 243 -15.29 19.84 20.38
C ILE A 243 -14.20 20.26 21.38
N ASN A 244 -12.93 20.06 21.02
CA ASN A 244 -11.81 20.38 21.90
C ASN A 244 -11.37 21.86 21.83
N SER A 245 -11.93 22.66 20.93
CA SER A 245 -11.64 24.09 20.88
C SER A 245 -12.25 24.81 22.10
N LYS A 246 -11.53 25.78 22.66
CA LYS A 246 -11.94 26.51 23.89
C LYS A 246 -13.17 27.42 23.72
N ASP A 247 -13.75 27.47 22.53
CA ASP A 247 -14.80 28.43 22.16
C ASP A 247 -16.18 27.85 22.49
N GLU A 248 -16.69 28.02 23.71
CA GLU A 248 -17.89 27.33 24.21
C GLU A 248 -19.18 27.62 23.42
N LYS A 249 -19.26 28.74 22.69
CA LYS A 249 -20.50 29.16 22.01
C LYS A 249 -20.59 28.56 20.62
N ASN A 250 -21.38 27.48 20.50
CA ASN A 250 -21.79 26.75 19.29
C ASN A 250 -20.98 25.50 18.89
N THR A 251 -20.05 25.04 19.72
CA THR A 251 -19.22 23.84 19.42
C THR A 251 -20.04 22.60 19.14
N LYS A 252 -21.05 22.29 19.97
CA LYS A 252 -21.91 21.10 19.79
C LYS A 252 -22.70 21.12 18.49
N LYS A 253 -23.15 22.30 18.04
CA LYS A 253 -23.91 22.43 16.79
C LYS A 253 -23.00 22.35 15.56
N GLU A 254 -21.84 23.01 15.61
CA GLU A 254 -20.87 22.98 14.51
C GLU A 254 -20.24 21.58 14.37
N SER A 255 -19.88 20.92 15.48
CA SER A 255 -19.32 19.56 15.45
C SER A 255 -20.32 18.55 14.90
N ARG A 256 -21.59 18.57 15.36
CA ARG A 256 -22.67 17.74 14.79
C ARG A 256 -22.87 17.99 13.30
N ARG A 257 -22.77 19.24 12.85
CA ARG A 257 -22.88 19.57 11.42
C ARG A 257 -21.76 18.91 10.61
N GLU A 258 -20.52 18.93 11.11
CA GLU A 258 -19.41 18.28 10.43
C GLU A 258 -19.53 16.75 10.46
N LEU A 259 -19.94 16.15 11.58
CA LEU A 259 -20.22 14.70 11.65
C LEU A 259 -21.30 14.27 10.64
N LYS A 260 -22.37 15.04 10.48
CA LYS A 260 -23.40 14.78 9.45
C LYS A 260 -22.84 14.81 8.02
N LYS A 261 -21.89 15.70 7.73
CA LYS A 261 -21.21 15.70 6.42
C LYS A 261 -20.32 14.47 6.26
N ALA A 262 -19.65 14.03 7.32
CA ALA A 262 -18.87 12.79 7.32
C ALA A 262 -19.75 11.57 7.02
N ILE A 263 -20.92 11.47 7.67
CA ILE A 263 -21.93 10.42 7.44
C ILE A 263 -22.35 10.44 5.97
N TYR A 264 -22.79 11.59 5.44
CA TYR A 264 -23.22 11.71 4.05
C TYR A 264 -22.13 11.28 3.05
N SER A 265 -20.87 11.64 3.32
CA SER A 265 -19.73 11.21 2.53
C SER A 265 -19.53 9.68 2.59
N LEU A 266 -19.51 9.09 3.78
CA LEU A 266 -19.37 7.63 3.93
C LEU A 266 -20.52 6.87 3.27
N GLU A 267 -21.75 7.38 3.35
CA GLU A 267 -22.90 6.77 2.68
C GLU A 267 -22.77 6.82 1.15
N ALA A 268 -22.19 7.90 0.60
CA ALA A 268 -21.88 7.97 -0.83
C ALA A 268 -20.81 6.92 -1.21
N ILE A 269 -19.75 6.77 -0.41
CA ILE A 269 -18.71 5.76 -0.63
C ILE A 269 -19.30 4.34 -0.51
N LYS A 270 -20.11 4.08 0.52
CA LYS A 270 -20.83 2.80 0.71
C LYS A 270 -21.66 2.48 -0.52
N ARG A 271 -22.49 3.41 -1.02
CA ARG A 271 -23.31 3.20 -2.24
C ARG A 271 -22.45 2.88 -3.46
N ASN A 272 -21.33 3.56 -3.66
CA ASN A 272 -20.42 3.28 -4.78
C ASN A 272 -19.79 1.88 -4.67
N LEU A 273 -19.33 1.50 -3.48
CA LEU A 273 -18.76 0.16 -3.25
C LEU A 273 -19.81 -0.95 -3.41
N MET A 274 -21.03 -0.73 -2.93
CA MET A 274 -22.15 -1.65 -3.13
C MET A 274 -22.46 -1.83 -4.63
N SER A 275 -22.44 -0.74 -5.41
CA SER A 275 -22.59 -0.83 -6.87
C SER A 275 -21.46 -1.64 -7.52
N ASN A 276 -20.21 -1.42 -7.10
CA ASN A 276 -19.05 -2.17 -7.61
C ASN A 276 -19.14 -3.66 -7.25
N LEU A 277 -19.62 -3.98 -6.05
CA LEU A 277 -19.84 -5.35 -5.61
C LEU A 277 -20.91 -6.04 -6.49
N LYS A 278 -22.05 -5.38 -6.74
CA LYS A 278 -23.10 -5.90 -7.63
C LYS A 278 -22.58 -6.14 -9.05
N ILE A 279 -21.73 -5.27 -9.58
CA ILE A 279 -21.09 -5.46 -10.89
C ILE A 279 -20.15 -6.68 -10.87
N ALA A 280 -19.33 -6.82 -9.83
CA ALA A 280 -18.41 -7.95 -9.69
C ALA A 280 -19.16 -9.29 -9.55
N GLU A 281 -20.27 -9.32 -8.80
CA GLU A 281 -21.19 -10.45 -8.69
C GLU A 281 -21.81 -10.81 -10.04
N PHE A 282 -22.32 -9.83 -10.76
CA PHE A 282 -22.89 -10.03 -12.09
C PHE A 282 -21.86 -10.61 -13.07
N LEU A 283 -20.64 -10.07 -13.11
CA LEU A 283 -19.55 -10.59 -13.95
C LEU A 283 -19.15 -12.02 -13.58
N SER A 284 -19.18 -12.36 -12.29
CA SER A 284 -18.90 -13.72 -11.82
C SER A 284 -20.01 -14.69 -12.24
N GLN A 285 -21.28 -14.25 -12.21
CA GLN A 285 -22.43 -15.03 -12.66
C GLN A 285 -22.44 -15.23 -14.19
N THR A 286 -22.11 -14.21 -14.98
CA THR A 286 -22.04 -14.35 -16.44
C THR A 286 -20.86 -15.22 -16.87
N ALA A 287 -19.70 -15.09 -16.22
CA ALA A 287 -18.53 -15.92 -16.49
C ALA A 287 -18.78 -17.42 -16.16
N THR A 288 -19.61 -17.71 -15.16
CA THR A 288 -19.99 -19.09 -14.81
C THR A 288 -21.08 -19.66 -15.71
N ALA A 289 -21.97 -18.81 -16.24
CA ALA A 289 -23.00 -19.23 -17.19
C ALA A 289 -22.43 -19.66 -18.56
N ASP A 290 -21.30 -19.08 -18.98
CA ASP A 290 -20.72 -19.31 -20.31
C ASP A 290 -19.78 -20.53 -20.41
N VAL A 291 -19.51 -21.24 -19.30
CA VAL A 291 -18.37 -22.17 -19.28
C VAL A 291 -18.73 -23.54 -18.70
N SER A 292 -19.04 -24.48 -19.60
CA SER A 292 -18.98 -25.94 -19.46
C SER A 292 -17.58 -26.51 -19.17
N LYS A 293 -16.62 -25.65 -18.80
CA LYS A 293 -15.26 -26.03 -18.38
C LYS A 293 -15.07 -25.63 -16.93
N LYS A 294 -14.71 -26.62 -16.11
CA LYS A 294 -14.28 -26.50 -14.72
C LYS A 294 -13.08 -25.54 -14.58
N VAL A 295 -13.31 -24.24 -14.66
CA VAL A 295 -12.37 -23.26 -14.13
C VAL A 295 -12.61 -23.27 -12.64
N SER A 296 -11.70 -23.94 -11.93
CA SER A 296 -11.66 -24.01 -10.48
C SER A 296 -11.87 -22.63 -9.88
N SER A 297 -12.73 -22.58 -8.87
CA SER A 297 -13.02 -21.49 -7.94
C SER A 297 -11.79 -20.70 -7.49
N ARG A 298 -11.27 -19.82 -8.34
CA ARG A 298 -10.42 -18.74 -7.85
C ARG A 298 -11.34 -17.83 -7.07
N GLU A 299 -11.21 -17.88 -5.75
CA GLU A 299 -11.82 -16.94 -4.82
C GLU A 299 -11.69 -15.54 -5.41
N ASN A 300 -12.82 -14.86 -5.55
CA ASN A 300 -12.84 -13.56 -6.16
C ASN A 300 -12.33 -12.56 -5.12
N PHE A 301 -11.01 -12.51 -4.97
CA PHE A 301 -10.30 -11.67 -4.02
C PHE A 301 -10.75 -10.20 -4.06
N TYR A 302 -11.22 -9.73 -5.21
CA TYR A 302 -11.80 -8.39 -5.36
C TYR A 302 -13.14 -8.23 -4.63
N GLN A 303 -14.03 -9.24 -4.68
CA GLN A 303 -15.28 -9.23 -3.92
C GLN A 303 -15.03 -9.25 -2.41
N ASP A 304 -14.07 -10.06 -1.95
CA ASP A 304 -13.70 -10.12 -0.54
C ASP A 304 -13.12 -8.78 -0.06
N GLN A 305 -12.26 -8.16 -0.89
CA GLN A 305 -11.74 -6.82 -0.62
C GLN A 305 -12.81 -5.74 -0.55
N ILE A 306 -13.83 -5.77 -1.43
CA ILE A 306 -14.93 -4.81 -1.36
C ILE A 306 -15.79 -5.07 -0.13
N SER A 307 -16.07 -6.33 0.19
CA SER A 307 -16.88 -6.72 1.35
C SER A 307 -16.23 -6.26 2.65
N GLY A 308 -14.92 -6.52 2.82
CA GLY A 308 -14.18 -6.01 3.99
C GLY A 308 -14.15 -4.48 4.08
N LYS A 309 -14.10 -3.76 2.94
CA LYS A 309 -14.21 -2.28 2.95
C LYS A 309 -15.61 -1.82 3.36
N LEU A 310 -16.67 -2.51 2.91
CA LEU A 310 -18.04 -2.20 3.28
C LEU A 310 -18.30 -2.43 4.77
N GLU A 311 -17.72 -3.48 5.36
CA GLU A 311 -17.76 -3.75 6.80
C GLU A 311 -17.16 -2.60 7.62
N VAL A 312 -15.95 -2.18 7.27
CA VAL A 312 -15.27 -1.06 7.96
C VAL A 312 -16.07 0.24 7.82
N ILE A 313 -16.63 0.52 6.64
CA ILE A 313 -17.46 1.71 6.43
C ILE A 313 -18.78 1.64 7.21
N GLY A 314 -19.41 0.47 7.27
CA GLY A 314 -20.62 0.23 8.06
C GLY A 314 -20.38 0.50 9.54
N LEU A 315 -19.26 0.02 10.07
CA LEU A 315 -18.85 0.27 11.45
C LEU A 315 -18.61 1.76 11.72
N HIS A 316 -17.94 2.47 10.83
CA HIS A 316 -17.75 3.93 10.99
C HIS A 316 -19.07 4.71 10.91
N LEU A 317 -19.95 4.35 9.97
CA LEU A 317 -21.27 4.96 9.85
C LEU A 317 -22.09 4.78 11.12
N HIS A 318 -22.05 3.57 11.69
CA HIS A 318 -22.69 3.27 12.95
C HIS A 318 -22.22 4.23 14.04
N TYR A 319 -20.92 4.27 14.36
CA TYR A 319 -20.39 5.14 15.41
C TYR A 319 -20.71 6.63 15.19
N LEU A 320 -20.70 7.10 13.95
CA LEU A 320 -21.01 8.50 13.65
C LEU A 320 -22.48 8.82 13.82
N LYS A 321 -23.39 7.93 13.40
CA LYS A 321 -24.84 8.11 13.59
C LYS A 321 -25.18 8.16 15.08
N ASN A 322 -24.60 7.26 15.88
CA ASN A 322 -24.73 7.27 17.34
C ASN A 322 -24.28 8.62 17.92
N ALA A 323 -23.06 9.07 17.57
CA ALA A 323 -22.48 10.31 18.09
C ALA A 323 -23.31 11.58 17.75
N VAL A 324 -24.10 11.52 16.68
CA VAL A 324 -24.99 12.62 16.27
C VAL A 324 -26.37 12.53 16.95
N GLY A 325 -26.69 11.40 17.59
CA GLY A 325 -27.99 11.10 18.19
C GLY A 325 -29.05 10.73 17.16
N GLU A 326 -28.64 10.13 16.03
CA GLU A 326 -29.58 9.53 15.08
C GLU A 326 -29.95 8.13 15.61
N THR A 327 -31.26 7.81 15.60
CA THR A 327 -31.74 6.50 16.04
C THR A 327 -31.09 5.41 15.20
N ILE A 328 -30.45 4.49 15.91
CA ILE A 328 -29.70 3.38 15.33
C ILE A 328 -30.69 2.26 15.07
N GLU A 329 -30.76 1.81 13.83
CA GLU A 329 -31.66 0.73 13.49
C GLU A 329 -30.86 -0.54 13.22
N PRO A 330 -31.37 -1.73 13.57
CA PRO A 330 -30.66 -3.00 13.35
C PRO A 330 -30.19 -3.23 11.91
N PHE A 331 -30.87 -2.62 10.92
CA PHE A 331 -30.49 -2.71 9.51
C PHE A 331 -29.20 -1.96 9.15
N ASP A 332 -28.75 -1.01 9.98
CA ASP A 332 -27.48 -0.30 9.76
C ASP A 332 -26.27 -1.26 9.79
N PHE A 333 -26.43 -2.42 10.44
CA PHE A 333 -25.43 -3.48 10.58
C PHE A 333 -25.57 -4.61 9.56
N ILE A 334 -26.63 -4.61 8.75
CA ILE A 334 -26.86 -5.67 7.77
C ILE A 334 -26.10 -5.33 6.48
N LEU A 335 -25.05 -6.11 6.22
CA LEU A 335 -23.97 -5.79 5.29
C LEU A 335 -24.17 -6.30 3.85
N HIS A 336 -25.26 -7.01 3.54
CA HIS A 336 -25.42 -7.61 2.20
C HIS A 336 -26.32 -6.82 1.23
N PRO A 337 -25.92 -6.64 -0.06
CA PRO A 337 -26.67 -5.91 -1.08
C PRO A 337 -27.91 -6.62 -1.61
N LYS A 338 -28.44 -7.63 -0.92
CA LYS A 338 -29.77 -8.12 -1.28
C LYS A 338 -30.69 -6.94 -1.02
N ASP A 339 -31.36 -6.49 -2.07
CA ASP A 339 -32.23 -5.31 -2.07
C ASP A 339 -32.97 -5.23 -0.74
N GLU A 340 -33.15 -4.04 -0.14
CA GLU A 340 -33.83 -3.89 1.17
C GLU A 340 -35.17 -4.66 1.25
N GLN A 341 -35.75 -4.99 0.09
CA GLN A 341 -36.97 -5.79 -0.09
C GLN A 341 -36.78 -7.33 0.00
N ASN A 342 -35.55 -7.83 0.04
CA ASN A 342 -35.15 -9.25 0.00
C ASN A 342 -34.31 -9.70 1.20
N LEU A 343 -34.26 -8.88 2.26
CA LEU A 343 -33.65 -9.28 3.53
C LEU A 343 -34.38 -10.51 4.08
N THR A 344 -33.64 -11.59 4.31
CA THR A 344 -34.22 -12.79 4.91
C THR A 344 -34.33 -12.60 6.41
N LYS A 345 -35.24 -13.34 7.05
CA LYS A 345 -35.35 -13.38 8.51
C LYS A 345 -34.01 -13.68 9.19
N GLU A 346 -33.17 -14.50 8.56
CA GLU A 346 -31.84 -14.86 9.06
C GLU A 346 -30.85 -13.68 9.04
N ASP A 347 -30.94 -12.80 8.03
CA ASP A 347 -30.12 -11.59 7.94
C ASP A 347 -30.50 -10.59 9.05
N TYR A 348 -31.80 -10.46 9.33
CA TYR A 348 -32.31 -9.69 10.47
C TYR A 348 -31.82 -10.27 11.80
N GLU A 349 -31.91 -11.59 11.98
CA GLU A 349 -31.45 -12.25 13.21
C GLU A 349 -29.93 -12.09 13.42
N LYS A 350 -29.13 -12.01 12.35
CA LYS A 350 -27.68 -11.73 12.43
C LYS A 350 -27.39 -10.28 12.83
N GLY A 351 -28.05 -9.32 12.21
CA GLY A 351 -27.93 -7.89 12.57
C GLY A 351 -28.39 -7.64 14.01
N GLU A 352 -29.52 -8.23 14.40
CA GLU A 352 -30.08 -8.14 15.75
C GLU A 352 -29.17 -8.79 16.79
N LYS A 353 -28.55 -9.96 16.50
CA LYS A 353 -27.57 -10.58 17.40
C LYS A 353 -26.32 -9.74 17.58
N LEU A 354 -25.80 -9.16 16.49
CA LEU A 354 -24.63 -8.29 16.56
C LEU A 354 -24.94 -7.01 17.35
N PHE A 355 -26.08 -6.38 17.07
CA PHE A 355 -26.57 -5.22 17.82
C PHE A 355 -26.76 -5.54 19.31
N THR A 356 -27.40 -6.68 19.61
CA THR A 356 -27.61 -7.15 21.00
C THR A 356 -26.29 -7.39 21.72
N LEU A 357 -25.29 -7.99 21.06
CA LEU A 357 -23.96 -8.18 21.63
C LEU A 357 -23.28 -6.84 21.94
N LEU A 358 -23.38 -5.85 21.04
CA LEU A 358 -22.81 -4.52 21.26
C LEU A 358 -23.49 -3.78 22.42
N VAL A 359 -24.80 -3.93 22.58
CA VAL A 359 -25.57 -3.39 23.72
C VAL A 359 -25.23 -4.13 25.03
N GLN A 360 -25.07 -5.46 24.98
CA GLN A 360 -24.70 -6.29 26.13
C GLN A 360 -23.30 -6.00 26.67
N HIS A 361 -22.39 -5.55 25.81
CA HIS A 361 -21.04 -5.12 26.20
C HIS A 361 -20.95 -3.64 26.58
N GLU A 362 -22.09 -2.99 26.85
CA GLU A 362 -22.20 -1.58 27.30
C GLU A 362 -21.66 -0.55 26.30
N ILE A 363 -21.48 -0.91 25.02
CA ILE A 363 -20.87 -0.03 24.00
C ILE A 363 -21.87 1.05 23.51
N ILE A 364 -23.19 0.85 23.69
CA ILE A 364 -24.25 1.72 23.12
C ILE A 364 -25.33 2.06 24.18
N GLN A 365 -25.09 1.81 25.47
CA GLN A 365 -26.14 1.89 26.50
C GLN A 365 -26.64 3.32 26.79
N ASP A 366 -25.81 4.35 26.63
CA ASP A 366 -26.19 5.72 26.99
C ASP A 366 -27.12 6.41 25.97
N ASP A 367 -27.30 5.85 24.77
CA ASP A 367 -28.01 6.47 23.64
C ASP A 367 -29.29 5.73 23.18
N LEU A 368 -29.72 4.70 23.91
CA LEU A 368 -30.94 3.95 23.60
C LEU A 368 -32.21 4.70 24.04
N ASP A 369 -33.25 4.68 23.19
CA ASP A 369 -34.59 5.07 23.60
C ASP A 369 -35.00 4.26 24.84
N PRO A 370 -35.40 4.91 25.96
CA PRO A 370 -35.73 4.22 27.20
C PRO A 370 -36.79 3.12 27.03
N SER A 371 -37.71 3.28 26.08
CA SER A 371 -38.74 2.28 25.80
C SER A 371 -38.19 1.00 25.16
N ILE A 372 -37.15 1.13 24.32
CA ILE A 372 -36.47 0.01 23.66
C ILE A 372 -35.50 -0.67 24.65
N ALA A 373 -34.83 0.13 25.49
CA ALA A 373 -33.99 -0.38 26.58
C ALA A 373 -34.81 -1.23 27.56
N ASP A 374 -35.99 -0.76 27.98
CA ASP A 374 -36.87 -1.49 28.88
C ASP A 374 -37.40 -2.79 28.25
N GLU A 375 -37.70 -2.80 26.96
CA GLU A 375 -38.19 -3.99 26.25
C GLU A 375 -37.09 -5.05 26.06
N LEU A 376 -35.85 -4.63 25.78
CA LEU A 376 -34.67 -5.50 25.69
C LEU A 376 -34.25 -6.06 27.06
N ILE A 377 -34.27 -5.22 28.12
CA ILE A 377 -34.02 -5.66 29.49
C ILE A 377 -35.07 -6.69 29.92
N ASN A 378 -36.35 -6.50 29.56
CA ASN A 378 -37.40 -7.48 29.83
C ASN A 378 -37.24 -8.79 29.03
N LEU A 379 -36.70 -8.73 27.81
CA LEU A 379 -36.36 -9.90 27.01
C LEU A 379 -35.16 -10.68 27.58
N LEU A 380 -34.14 -9.98 28.08
CA LEU A 380 -32.98 -10.58 28.74
C LEU A 380 -33.35 -11.21 30.09
N ASN A 381 -34.16 -10.53 30.88
CA ASN A 381 -34.66 -11.05 32.16
C ASN A 381 -35.62 -12.24 32.00
N ARG A 382 -36.24 -12.42 30.83
CA ARG A 382 -37.01 -13.62 30.48
C ARG A 382 -36.11 -14.81 30.12
N LYS A 383 -34.89 -14.56 29.66
CA LYS A 383 -33.92 -15.61 29.32
C LYS A 383 -33.29 -16.26 30.57
N ASP A 384 -33.19 -15.51 31.67
CA ASP A 384 -32.73 -15.99 32.98
C ASP A 384 -33.70 -16.97 33.67
N GLN A 385 -34.88 -17.23 33.09
CA GLN A 385 -35.81 -18.24 33.58
C GLN A 385 -35.64 -19.63 32.93
N ILE A 386 -34.69 -19.81 32.01
CA ILE A 386 -34.37 -21.11 31.41
C ILE A 386 -32.97 -21.55 31.85
N GLU A 387 -33.01 -22.38 32.90
CA GLU A 387 -31.99 -23.34 33.34
C GLU A 387 -30.55 -22.85 33.51
N LYS A 388 -30.24 -22.55 34.79
CA LYS A 388 -28.94 -22.79 35.40
C LYS A 388 -28.50 -24.24 35.14
N LYS A 389 -27.45 -24.43 34.33
CA LYS A 389 -26.46 -25.49 34.55
C LYS A 389 -25.10 -25.11 33.95
N ASP A 390 -24.11 -25.26 34.82
CA ASP A 390 -22.67 -25.37 34.64
C ASP A 390 -21.87 -24.15 34.12
N PHE A 391 -21.39 -23.38 35.11
CA PHE A 391 -20.39 -22.29 35.00
C PHE A 391 -19.01 -22.76 34.49
N GLU A 392 -18.76 -24.07 34.40
CA GLU A 392 -17.48 -24.65 33.97
C GLU A 392 -17.31 -24.64 32.43
N ASP A 393 -18.41 -24.64 31.67
CA ASP A 393 -18.34 -24.57 30.20
C ASP A 393 -17.99 -23.15 29.70
N ILE A 394 -18.31 -22.10 30.45
CA ILE A 394 -17.96 -20.71 30.08
C ILE A 394 -16.45 -20.46 30.24
N ALA A 395 -15.81 -21.05 31.25
CA ALA A 395 -14.37 -20.95 31.44
C ALA A 395 -13.59 -21.74 30.38
N TRP A 396 -14.06 -22.94 30.02
CA TRP A 396 -13.50 -23.72 28.92
C TRP A 396 -13.72 -23.02 27.58
N TYR A 397 -14.92 -22.49 27.31
CA TYR A 397 -15.24 -21.76 26.08
C TYR A 397 -14.44 -20.45 25.96
N ASN A 398 -14.23 -19.72 27.05
CA ASN A 398 -13.37 -18.53 27.09
C ASN A 398 -11.88 -18.88 26.90
N GLU A 399 -11.40 -20.01 27.44
CA GLU A 399 -10.04 -20.49 27.21
C GLU A 399 -9.82 -20.98 25.77
N GLN A 400 -10.85 -21.60 25.15
CA GLN A 400 -10.83 -21.95 23.72
C GLN A 400 -10.94 -20.71 22.83
N LEU A 401 -11.77 -19.72 23.17
CA LEU A 401 -11.82 -18.43 22.46
C LEU A 401 -10.48 -17.70 22.54
N TRP A 402 -9.84 -17.69 23.71
CA TRP A 402 -8.50 -17.11 23.89
C TRP A 402 -7.42 -17.87 23.13
N LYS A 403 -7.51 -19.20 23.01
CA LYS A 403 -6.61 -20.02 22.18
C LYS A 403 -6.85 -19.83 20.68
N ILE A 404 -8.09 -19.65 20.25
CA ILE A 404 -8.47 -19.36 18.85
C ILE A 404 -8.04 -17.94 18.46
N LEU A 405 -8.14 -16.97 19.37
CA LEU A 405 -7.70 -15.59 19.16
C LEU A 405 -6.18 -15.40 19.27
N ASN A 406 -5.44 -16.39 19.77
CA ASN A 406 -3.98 -16.31 19.98
C ASN A 406 -3.18 -17.33 19.14
N ILE A 407 -3.76 -17.87 18.08
CA ILE A 407 -3.00 -18.59 17.04
C ILE A 407 -2.57 -17.57 15.98
N LYS A 408 -1.27 -17.28 16.02
CA LYS A 408 -0.47 -16.71 14.93
C LYS A 408 -0.89 -17.30 13.58
N ASN A 409 -1.52 -16.48 12.74
CA ASN A 409 -1.31 -16.41 11.30
C ASN A 409 -2.23 -15.31 10.72
N PHE A 410 -1.76 -14.06 10.84
CA PHE A 410 -2.12 -12.97 9.92
C PHE A 410 -0.82 -12.53 9.23
N GLU A 411 -0.22 -13.45 8.49
CA GLU A 411 0.80 -13.13 7.49
C GLU A 411 0.24 -13.56 6.13
N HIS A 412 0.30 -12.63 5.18
CA HIS A 412 -0.22 -12.67 3.81
C HIS A 412 -1.66 -12.19 3.62
N VAL A 413 -1.86 -10.87 3.69
CA VAL A 413 -2.25 -10.03 2.54
C VAL A 413 -1.91 -8.57 2.90
N PHE A 414 -1.20 -7.89 2.00
CA PHE A 414 -0.57 -6.54 2.10
C PHE A 414 0.92 -6.53 2.51
N ILE A 415 1.77 -6.80 1.53
CA ILE A 415 3.10 -6.16 1.41
C ILE A 415 2.90 -5.17 0.25
N LEU A 416 2.93 -3.85 0.47
CA LEU A 416 4.12 -3.07 0.81
C LEU A 416 3.82 -1.99 1.87
N ASP A 417 4.67 -1.94 2.92
CA ASP A 417 4.89 -0.83 3.86
C ASP A 417 3.72 -0.31 4.73
N LYS A 418 3.21 -1.15 5.65
CA LYS A 418 2.23 -0.71 6.68
C LYS A 418 2.49 -1.21 8.11
N HIS A 419 3.34 -2.23 8.29
CA HIS A 419 3.34 -3.06 9.50
C HIS A 419 3.91 -2.43 10.79
N ARG A 420 4.45 -1.20 10.75
CA ARG A 420 4.86 -0.47 11.98
C ARG A 420 3.90 0.65 12.37
N LEU A 421 2.98 1.03 11.49
CA LEU A 421 2.08 2.19 11.67
C LEU A 421 0.71 1.81 12.22
N GLU A 422 0.27 0.55 12.08
CA GLU A 422 -1.09 0.14 12.46
C GLU A 422 -1.25 -0.21 13.94
N GLU A 423 -0.25 -0.80 14.58
CA GLU A 423 -0.30 -1.10 16.02
C GLU A 423 -0.35 0.19 16.86
N GLU A 424 0.43 1.21 16.49
CA GLU A 424 0.40 2.52 17.16
C GLU A 424 -0.90 3.29 16.90
N LEU A 425 -1.59 3.04 15.79
CA LEU A 425 -2.84 3.74 15.45
C LEU A 425 -4.03 3.14 16.21
N SER A 426 -4.16 1.82 16.29
CA SER A 426 -5.30 1.17 16.97
C SER A 426 -5.39 1.56 18.46
N GLU A 427 -4.25 1.50 19.17
CA GLU A 427 -4.19 1.84 20.60
C GLU A 427 -4.45 3.35 20.84
N LYS A 428 -4.04 4.19 19.89
CA LYS A 428 -4.25 5.65 19.97
C LYS A 428 -5.68 6.06 19.62
N TYR A 429 -6.35 5.37 18.69
CA TYR A 429 -7.76 5.57 18.37
C TYR A 429 -8.67 5.20 19.53
N GLU A 430 -8.38 4.10 20.22
CA GLU A 430 -9.15 3.66 21.38
C GLU A 430 -9.07 4.67 22.53
N ASN A 431 -7.89 5.25 22.76
CA ASN A 431 -7.70 6.29 23.78
C ASN A 431 -8.39 7.62 23.42
N ILE A 432 -8.32 8.06 22.15
CA ILE A 432 -9.04 9.25 21.68
C ILE A 432 -10.56 9.06 21.80
N TRP A 433 -11.06 7.86 21.52
CA TRP A 433 -12.48 7.53 21.61
C TRP A 433 -12.99 7.52 23.05
N LYS A 434 -12.25 6.88 23.98
CA LYS A 434 -12.59 6.88 25.42
C LYS A 434 -12.64 8.28 26.03
N ASP A 435 -11.75 9.19 25.60
CA ASP A 435 -11.78 10.58 26.05
C ASP A 435 -12.95 11.37 25.44
N LEU A 436 -13.34 11.07 24.19
CA LEU A 436 -14.53 11.64 23.54
C LEU A 436 -15.83 11.23 24.24
N GLU A 437 -16.02 9.93 24.52
CA GLU A 437 -17.19 9.41 25.25
C GLU A 437 -17.32 10.10 26.61
N LYS A 438 -16.24 10.14 27.39
CA LYS A 438 -16.21 10.74 28.73
C LYS A 438 -16.55 12.24 28.74
N GLN A 439 -16.25 12.96 27.66
CA GLN A 439 -16.56 14.39 27.54
C GLN A 439 -17.96 14.65 26.98
N ILE A 440 -18.51 13.74 26.17
CA ILE A 440 -19.87 13.85 25.62
C ILE A 440 -20.92 13.46 26.67
N SER A 441 -20.63 12.49 27.54
CA SER A 441 -21.50 12.07 28.65
C SER A 441 -21.51 13.05 29.83
N ARG A 442 -20.65 14.08 29.83
CA ARG A 442 -20.63 15.19 30.80
C ARG A 442 -21.32 16.43 30.23
#